data_AF-A0A258AN52-F1
#
_entry.id   AF-A0A258AN52-F1
#
_cell.length_a   1.000
_cell.length_b   1.000
_cell.length_c   1.000
_cell.angle_alpha   90.00
_cell.angle_beta   90.00
_cell.angle_gamma   90.00
#
_symmetry.space_group_name_H-M   'P 1'
#
loop_
_entity.id
_entity.type
_entity.pdbx_description
1 polymer ?
#
loop_
_entity_poly.entity_id
_entity_poly.type
_entity_poly.pdbx_seq_one_letter_code
_entity_poly.pdbx_strand_id
1 'polypeptide(L)'
;LLDAFSGDSVPVHLLTKEAFAIYDRHMKPDGIIAVHITNSYLVLAPVIEKIAAAAGFKTTRIATEADGDDDSTDYILVTHNETFLKATPPELLGNEIELKQDVRLWTDRYHNLLRILDIPQNTKVSEE
;
A
#
# COMPACT_ATOMS: atom_id res chain seq x y z
N LEU A 1 9.86 7.10 4.87
CA LEU A 1 9.18 5.90 5.40
C LEU A 1 7.86 6.35 6.01
N LEU A 2 6.75 5.75 5.57
CA LEU A 2 5.43 5.92 6.17
C LEU A 2 5.04 4.58 6.80
N ASP A 3 5.13 4.51 8.13
CA ASP A 3 4.91 3.30 8.92
C ASP A 3 3.84 3.56 9.99
N ALA A 4 2.65 3.93 9.52
CA ALA A 4 1.50 4.22 10.38
C ALA A 4 0.26 3.43 9.95
N PHE A 5 0.43 2.47 9.03
CA PHE A 5 -0.69 1.80 8.36
C PHE A 5 -0.83 0.33 8.74
N SER A 6 0.01 -0.16 9.64
CA SER A 6 -0.03 -1.54 10.17
C SER A 6 -0.98 -1.71 11.36
N GLY A 7 -1.43 -0.62 11.99
CA GLY A 7 -2.36 -0.66 13.13
C GLY A 7 -3.85 -0.57 12.74
N ASP A 8 -4.71 -0.72 13.74
CA ASP A 8 -6.19 -0.71 13.59
C ASP A 8 -6.78 0.67 13.23
N SER A 9 -6.00 1.74 13.38
CA SER A 9 -6.41 3.12 13.09
C SER A 9 -5.55 3.71 11.98
N VAL A 10 -5.89 3.38 10.74
CA VAL A 10 -5.19 3.89 9.55
C VAL A 10 -5.47 5.40 9.36
N PRO A 11 -4.43 6.27 9.37
CA PRO A 11 -4.59 7.70 9.16
C PRO A 11 -4.83 8.02 7.68
N VAL A 12 -6.09 7.88 7.24
CA VAL A 12 -6.50 8.03 5.82
C VAL A 12 -6.09 9.34 5.17
N HIS A 13 -5.96 10.41 5.95
CA HIS A 13 -5.54 11.72 5.48
C HIS A 13 -4.06 11.77 5.04
N LEU A 14 -3.26 10.76 5.38
CA LEU A 14 -1.89 10.59 4.88
C LEU A 14 -1.82 9.80 3.57
N LEU A 15 -2.95 9.23 3.14
CA LEU A 15 -3.14 8.43 1.92
C LEU A 15 -4.08 9.16 0.96
N THR A 16 -3.76 10.40 0.62
CA THR A 16 -4.50 11.20 -0.35
C THR A 16 -3.57 11.73 -1.44
N LYS A 17 -4.15 12.10 -2.58
CA LYS A 17 -3.42 12.81 -3.63
C LYS A 17 -2.70 14.05 -3.09
N GLU A 18 -3.37 14.83 -2.24
CA GLU A 18 -2.83 16.07 -1.67
C GLU A 18 -1.66 15.78 -0.72
N ALA A 19 -1.77 14.75 0.13
CA ALA A 19 -0.67 14.33 0.99
C ALA A 19 0.57 13.93 0.17
N PHE A 20 0.40 13.14 -0.90
CA PHE A 20 1.50 12.74 -1.77
C PHE A 20 2.12 13.91 -2.53
N ALA A 21 1.32 14.91 -2.93
CA ALA A 21 1.86 16.15 -3.51
C ALA A 21 2.69 16.96 -2.51
N ILE A 22 2.36 16.91 -1.21
CA ILE A 22 3.17 17.51 -0.16
C ILE A 22 4.46 16.72 0.04
N TYR A 23 4.41 15.38 0.04
CA TYR A 23 5.60 14.54 0.17
C TYR A 23 6.58 14.81 -0.98
N ASP A 24 6.09 14.85 -2.22
CA ASP A 24 6.88 15.12 -3.41
C ASP A 24 7.67 16.44 -3.30
N ARG A 25 6.99 17.52 -2.89
CA ARG A 25 7.60 18.85 -2.73
C ARG A 25 8.80 18.86 -1.76
N HIS A 26 8.80 17.98 -0.77
CA HIS A 26 9.86 17.91 0.25
C HIS A 26 10.87 16.79 0.00
N MET A 27 10.68 16.00 -1.07
CA MET A 27 11.62 14.96 -1.46
C MET A 27 12.67 15.48 -2.46
N LYS A 28 13.79 14.77 -2.52
CA LYS A 28 14.72 14.90 -3.65
C LYS A 28 14.06 14.33 -4.92
N PRO A 29 14.46 14.77 -6.13
CA PRO A 29 13.92 14.24 -7.38
C PRO A 29 13.95 12.70 -7.49
N ASP A 30 15.02 12.07 -6.98
CA ASP A 30 15.19 10.62 -6.97
C ASP A 30 14.80 9.97 -5.62
N GLY A 31 14.03 10.68 -4.81
CA GLY A 31 13.55 10.20 -3.51
C GLY A 31 12.59 9.02 -3.65
N ILE A 32 12.54 8.19 -2.61
CA ILE A 32 11.66 7.02 -2.54
C ILE A 32 10.81 7.15 -1.28
N ILE A 33 9.49 7.08 -1.46
CA ILE A 33 8.55 6.94 -0.35
C ILE A 33 8.30 5.45 -0.17
N ALA A 34 8.84 4.88 0.90
CA ALA A 34 8.47 3.54 1.33
C ALA A 34 7.22 3.62 2.23
N VAL A 35 6.15 2.92 1.85
CA VAL A 35 4.91 2.84 2.63
C VAL A 35 4.72 1.41 3.11
N HIS A 36 4.71 1.21 4.42
CA HIS A 36 4.40 -0.08 5.03
C HIS A 36 2.91 -0.37 4.86
N ILE A 37 2.56 -1.48 4.23
CA ILE A 37 1.17 -1.85 3.89
C ILE A 37 0.72 -3.18 4.48
N THR A 38 1.53 -3.81 5.32
CA THR A 38 1.15 -5.00 6.09
C THR A 38 0.00 -4.66 7.02
N ASN A 39 -1.22 -5.07 6.66
CA ASN A 39 -2.42 -4.82 7.45
C ASN A 39 -3.38 -6.01 7.35
N SER A 40 -3.87 -6.49 8.50
CA SER A 40 -4.76 -7.65 8.56
C SER A 40 -6.18 -7.40 8.05
N TYR A 41 -6.56 -6.14 7.83
CA TYR A 41 -7.94 -5.75 7.54
C TYR A 41 -8.09 -4.95 6.24
N LEU A 42 -7.00 -4.39 5.69
CA LEU A 42 -7.07 -3.41 4.61
C LEU A 42 -6.10 -3.75 3.49
N VAL A 43 -6.61 -3.75 2.26
CA VAL A 43 -5.80 -3.88 1.04
C VAL A 43 -5.39 -2.48 0.56
N LEU A 44 -4.24 -2.00 1.03
CA LEU A 44 -3.80 -0.62 0.81
C LEU A 44 -3.13 -0.38 -0.55
N ALA A 45 -2.51 -1.40 -1.15
CA ALA A 45 -1.75 -1.25 -2.39
C ALA A 45 -2.54 -0.55 -3.52
N PRO A 46 -3.80 -0.92 -3.82
CA PRO A 46 -4.56 -0.29 -4.90
C PRO A 46 -4.91 1.19 -4.65
N VAL A 47 -4.99 1.61 -3.39
CA VAL A 47 -5.16 3.03 -3.03
C VAL A 47 -3.90 3.80 -3.39
N ILE A 48 -2.75 3.28 -2.96
CA ILE A 48 -1.45 3.93 -3.14
C ILE A 48 -1.08 3.97 -4.61
N GLU A 49 -1.33 2.90 -5.36
CA GLU A 49 -1.12 2.85 -6.82
C GLU A 49 -1.94 3.91 -7.55
N LYS A 50 -3.21 4.09 -7.19
CA LYS A 50 -4.06 5.13 -7.80
C LYS A 50 -3.58 6.54 -7.46
N ILE A 51 -3.15 6.76 -6.23
CA ILE A 51 -2.58 8.05 -5.82
C ILE A 51 -1.27 8.32 -6.57
N ALA A 52 -0.38 7.34 -6.62
CA ALA A 52 0.89 7.43 -7.34
C ALA A 52 0.67 7.75 -8.81
N ALA A 53 -0.23 7.02 -9.50
CA ALA A 53 -0.57 7.28 -10.89
C ALA A 53 -1.15 8.69 -11.09
N ALA A 54 -2.04 9.15 -10.19
CA ALA A 54 -2.62 10.49 -10.26
C ALA A 54 -1.61 11.62 -9.98
N ALA A 55 -0.50 11.31 -9.33
CA ALA A 55 0.60 12.22 -9.03
C ALA A 55 1.80 12.06 -9.96
N GLY A 56 1.75 11.13 -10.94
CA GLY A 56 2.83 10.90 -11.91
C GLY A 56 4.00 10.06 -11.38
N PHE A 57 3.84 9.43 -10.22
CA PHE A 57 4.79 8.48 -9.68
C PHE A 57 4.59 7.09 -10.29
N LYS A 58 5.61 6.24 -10.12
CA LYS A 58 5.52 4.80 -10.36
C LYS A 58 5.73 4.06 -9.04
N THR A 59 5.29 2.80 -9.01
CA THR A 59 5.38 1.95 -7.83
C THR A 59 6.14 0.67 -8.11
N THR A 60 6.77 0.12 -7.07
CA THR A 60 7.19 -1.28 -6.99
C THR A 60 6.87 -1.80 -5.60
N ARG A 61 6.74 -3.11 -5.43
CA ARG A 61 6.39 -3.74 -4.15
C ARG A 61 7.53 -4.62 -3.69
N ILE A 62 7.86 -4.55 -2.41
CA ILE A 62 8.87 -5.42 -1.79
C ILE A 62 8.21 -6.02 -0.57
N ALA A 63 8.31 -7.33 -0.46
CA ALA A 63 7.73 -8.04 0.65
C ALA A 63 8.70 -9.10 1.18
N THR A 64 8.66 -9.31 2.48
CA THR A 64 9.54 -10.24 3.21
C THR A 64 8.67 -11.31 3.84
N GLU A 65 9.00 -12.58 3.59
CA GLU A 65 8.33 -13.71 4.21
C GLU A 65 8.62 -13.75 5.72
N ALA A 66 7.72 -14.35 6.49
CA ALA A 66 7.98 -14.58 7.90
C ALA A 66 9.13 -15.60 8.04
N ASP A 67 10.09 -15.31 8.91
CA ASP A 67 11.23 -16.19 9.20
C ASP A 67 11.43 -16.32 10.72
N GLY A 68 11.16 -17.51 11.25
CA GLY A 68 11.24 -17.77 12.69
C GLY A 68 10.25 -16.93 13.49
N ASP A 69 10.78 -16.01 14.31
CA ASP A 69 10.01 -15.09 15.15
C ASP A 69 9.71 -13.75 14.44
N ASP A 70 10.25 -13.52 13.23
CA ASP A 70 10.03 -12.30 12.46
C ASP A 70 8.73 -12.40 11.64
N ASP A 71 7.84 -11.41 11.81
CA ASP A 71 6.61 -11.29 11.04
C ASP A 71 6.89 -10.91 9.59
N SER A 72 6.00 -11.34 8.68
CA SER A 72 6.06 -10.92 7.29
C SER A 72 5.82 -9.41 7.17
N THR A 73 6.49 -8.78 6.21
CA THR A 73 6.30 -7.36 5.91
C THR A 73 6.08 -7.12 4.45
N ASP A 74 5.36 -6.05 4.15
CA ASP A 74 5.01 -5.68 2.80
C ASP A 74 5.05 -4.16 2.64
N TYR A 75 5.79 -3.71 1.63
CA TYR A 75 6.02 -2.32 1.34
C TYR A 75 5.68 -2.01 -0.11
N ILE A 76 4.98 -0.91 -0.32
CA ILE A 76 4.92 -0.28 -1.63
C ILE A 76 5.87 0.92 -1.65
N LEU A 77 6.76 0.91 -2.64
CA LEU A 77 7.73 1.96 -2.88
C LEU A 77 7.20 2.87 -3.99
N VAL A 78 7.17 4.18 -3.73
CA VAL A 78 6.67 5.19 -4.66
C VAL A 78 7.81 6.14 -5.01
N THR A 79 8.13 6.26 -6.30
CA THR A 79 9.27 7.09 -6.77
C THR A 79 9.15 7.50 -8.24
N HIS A 80 9.85 8.57 -8.61
CA HIS A 80 10.11 8.95 -10.00
C HIS A 80 11.38 8.31 -10.57
N ASN A 81 12.20 7.65 -9.73
CA ASN A 81 13.47 7.06 -10.13
C ASN A 81 13.28 5.76 -10.93
N GLU A 82 13.27 5.88 -12.26
CA GLU A 82 13.11 4.71 -13.15
C GLU A 82 14.28 3.72 -13.08
N THR A 83 15.49 4.19 -12.77
CA THR A 83 16.67 3.33 -12.65
C THR A 83 16.52 2.41 -11.44
N PHE A 84 16.07 2.97 -10.31
CA PHE A 84 15.75 2.18 -9.12
C PHE A 84 14.66 1.15 -9.41
N LEU A 85 13.55 1.55 -10.04
CA LEU A 85 12.46 0.63 -10.37
C LEU A 85 12.88 -0.53 -11.29
N LYS A 86 13.79 -0.29 -12.24
CA LYS A 86 14.35 -1.35 -13.10
C LYS A 86 15.26 -2.30 -12.33
N ALA A 87 15.97 -1.80 -11.32
CA ALA A 87 16.84 -2.60 -10.47
C ALA A 87 16.08 -3.34 -9.34
N THR A 88 14.84 -2.94 -9.08
CA THR A 88 14.00 -3.45 -7.99
C THR A 88 12.66 -3.94 -8.57
N PRO A 89 12.65 -5.10 -9.24
CA PRO A 89 11.41 -5.71 -9.70
C PRO A 89 10.49 -6.03 -8.51
N PRO A 90 9.17 -6.09 -8.71
CA PRO A 90 8.23 -6.35 -7.64
C PRO A 90 8.43 -7.76 -7.05
N GLU A 91 8.53 -7.83 -5.74
CA GLU A 91 8.55 -9.05 -4.94
C GLU A 91 7.25 -9.12 -4.15
N LEU A 92 6.35 -10.03 -4.54
CA LEU A 92 5.02 -10.17 -3.97
C LEU A 92 4.96 -11.39 -3.05
N LEU A 93 4.33 -11.25 -1.88
CA LEU A 93 3.96 -12.39 -1.03
C LEU A 93 2.67 -13.02 -1.54
N GLY A 94 2.74 -14.29 -1.97
CA GLY A 94 1.57 -15.17 -2.15
C GLY A 94 0.41 -14.59 -2.96
N ASN A 95 -0.78 -15.19 -2.82
CA ASN A 95 -1.97 -14.83 -3.60
C ASN A 95 -2.31 -13.34 -3.42
N GLU A 96 -2.10 -12.55 -4.48
CA GLU A 96 -2.49 -11.16 -4.53
C GLU A 96 -3.99 -11.06 -4.23
N ILE A 97 -4.34 -10.36 -3.14
CA ILE A 97 -5.75 -10.15 -2.79
C ILE A 97 -6.34 -9.22 -3.84
N GLU A 98 -7.01 -9.80 -4.84
CA GLU A 98 -7.76 -9.03 -5.81
C GLU A 98 -8.94 -8.35 -5.11
N LEU A 99 -8.89 -7.02 -5.02
CA LEU A 99 -10.05 -6.24 -4.61
C LEU A 99 -11.19 -6.49 -5.60
N LYS A 100 -12.31 -7.01 -5.08
CA LYS A 100 -13.54 -7.25 -5.88
C LYS A 100 -14.20 -5.96 -6.39
N GLN A 101 -13.71 -4.79 -5.98
CA GLN A 101 -14.34 -3.49 -6.24
C GLN A 101 -13.28 -2.46 -6.65
N ASP A 102 -13.62 -1.65 -7.65
CA ASP A 102 -12.75 -0.57 -8.11
C ASP A 102 -12.57 0.50 -7.00
N VAL A 103 -11.31 0.76 -6.66
CA VAL A 103 -10.95 1.78 -5.67
C VAL A 103 -11.01 3.14 -6.33
N ARG A 104 -11.78 4.09 -5.80
CA ARG A 104 -11.72 5.47 -6.32
C ARG A 104 -10.48 6.18 -5.77
N LEU A 105 -9.89 7.09 -6.55
CA LEU A 105 -8.81 7.96 -6.08
C LEU A 105 -9.21 8.67 -4.77
N TRP A 106 -8.39 8.53 -3.74
CA TRP A 106 -8.59 9.24 -2.46
C TRP A 106 -8.02 10.65 -2.53
N THR A 107 -8.80 11.59 -1.99
CA THR A 107 -8.44 12.99 -1.83
C THR A 107 -8.78 13.43 -0.41
N ASP A 108 -8.31 14.59 0.02
CA ASP A 108 -8.66 15.14 1.33
C ASP A 108 -10.18 15.31 1.55
N ARG A 109 -10.96 15.37 0.46
CA ARG A 109 -12.42 15.49 0.49
C ARG A 109 -13.14 14.16 0.33
N TYR A 110 -12.44 13.09 -0.04
CA TYR A 110 -13.04 11.79 -0.30
C TYR A 110 -12.06 10.66 -0.01
N HIS A 111 -12.40 9.81 0.94
CA HIS A 111 -11.69 8.57 1.25
C HIS A 111 -12.69 7.56 1.82
N ASN A 112 -12.55 6.28 1.48
CA ASN A 112 -13.49 5.25 1.90
C ASN A 112 -12.79 3.92 2.19
N LEU A 113 -12.54 3.67 3.48
CA LEU A 113 -11.91 2.43 3.96
C LEU A 113 -12.75 1.19 3.67
N LEU A 114 -14.10 1.30 3.67
CA LEU A 114 -14.97 0.15 3.47
C LEU A 114 -14.81 -0.52 2.09
N ARG A 115 -14.28 0.22 1.11
CA ARG A 115 -14.01 -0.29 -0.24
C ARG A 115 -12.76 -1.16 -0.32
N ILE A 116 -11.88 -1.05 0.67
CA ILE A 116 -10.60 -1.75 0.72
C ILE A 116 -10.52 -2.72 1.90
N LEU A 117 -11.64 -2.96 2.59
CA LEU A 117 -11.72 -3.97 3.62
C LEU A 117 -11.49 -5.34 3.00
N ASP A 118 -10.49 -6.05 3.53
CA ASP A 118 -10.38 -7.48 3.36
C ASP A 118 -11.24 -8.15 4.43
N ILE A 119 -12.32 -8.79 4.01
CA ILE A 119 -13.19 -9.54 4.91
C ILE A 119 -12.75 -10.99 4.77
N PRO A 120 -12.01 -11.55 5.75
CA PRO A 120 -11.66 -12.96 5.72
C PRO A 120 -12.94 -13.77 5.59
N GLN A 121 -13.05 -14.53 4.50
CA GLN A 121 -14.18 -15.43 4.30
C GLN A 121 -14.12 -16.45 5.43
N ASN A 122 -15.09 -16.38 6.33
CA ASN A 122 -15.23 -17.25 7.49
C ASN A 122 -14.83 -18.68 7.11
N THR A 123 -13.67 -19.13 7.60
CA THR A 123 -13.21 -20.52 7.45
C THR A 123 -14.38 -21.38 7.90
N LYS A 124 -14.89 -22.23 7.01
CA LYS A 124 -15.89 -23.22 7.39
C LYS A 124 -15.34 -23.94 8.62
N VAL A 125 -16.02 -23.77 9.75
CA VAL A 125 -15.87 -24.68 10.87
C VAL A 125 -16.30 -26.03 10.32
N SER A 126 -15.32 -26.88 10.02
CA SER A 126 -15.57 -28.29 9.81
C SER A 126 -16.09 -28.81 11.15
N GLU A 127 -17.42 -28.90 11.26
CA GLU A 127 -18.06 -29.74 12.28
C GLU A 127 -17.63 -31.19 12.03
N GLU A 128 -17.13 -31.81 13.12
CA GLU A 128 -16.96 -33.24 13.45
C GLU A 128 -16.62 -34.26 12.34
#